data_AF-A0A7S3IPP7-F1
#
_entry.id   AF-A0A7S3IPP7-F1
#
_cell.length_a   1.000
_cell.length_b   1.000
_cell.length_c   1.000
_cell.angle_alpha   90.00
_cell.angle_beta   90.00
_cell.angle_gamma   90.00
#
_symmetry.space_group_name_H-M   'P 1'
#
loop_
_entity.id
_entity.type
_entity.pdbx_description
1 polymer ?
#
loop_
_entity_poly.entity_id
_entity_poly.type
_entity_poly.pdbx_seq_one_letter_code
_entity_poly.pdbx_strand_id
1 'polypeptide(L)'
;AEDGTIVSVEQISHHPPVSYILMEGPNNLYRFSGYSDFAIKAWINSITLDVGGVKKVAFPDGTEIEFTNQQDRFGNTLLGTCHHQHFGKIKFTDKKNNLMGHIDMGYMKKKSKDYFEGYIEEEGRVVCQSFYGNYMGYCDVDGKRYFDVREMDNYTLYPLHEESKQ
;
A
#
# COMPACT_ATOMS: atom_id res chain seq x y z
N ALA A 1 -3.17 11.10 15.42
CA ALA A 1 -1.76 10.66 15.51
C ALA A 1 -0.96 11.77 16.15
N GLU A 2 0.17 11.46 16.78
CA GLU A 2 1.04 12.43 17.44
C GLU A 2 1.46 13.61 16.55
N ASP A 3 1.63 13.37 15.25
CA ASP A 3 1.94 14.38 14.23
C ASP A 3 0.76 15.29 13.85
N GLY A 4 -0.45 15.04 14.38
CA GLY A 4 -1.68 15.73 14.03
C GLY A 4 -2.51 15.08 12.91
N THR A 5 -2.08 13.94 12.35
CA THR A 5 -2.87 13.19 11.36
C THR A 5 -4.15 12.63 12.01
N ILE A 6 -5.30 12.78 11.36
CA ILE A 6 -6.58 12.16 11.76
C ILE A 6 -6.79 10.92 10.91
N VAL A 7 -7.18 9.80 11.53
CA VAL A 7 -7.47 8.53 10.84
C VAL A 7 -8.88 8.08 11.19
N SER A 8 -9.71 7.87 10.18
CA SER A 8 -11.07 7.34 10.27
C SER A 8 -11.17 6.06 9.45
N VAL A 9 -11.78 5.02 10.03
CA VAL A 9 -11.99 3.73 9.37
C VAL A 9 -13.41 3.26 9.62
N GLU A 10 -14.04 2.68 8.60
CA GLU A 10 -15.39 2.15 8.70
C GLU A 10 -15.53 0.88 7.86
N GLN A 11 -16.15 -0.14 8.43
CA GLN A 11 -16.58 -1.31 7.68
C GLN A 11 -18.04 -1.10 7.24
N ILE A 12 -18.25 -0.89 5.95
CA ILE A 12 -19.58 -0.53 5.42
C ILE A 12 -20.40 -1.76 4.98
N SER A 13 -19.74 -2.91 4.81
CA SER A 13 -20.41 -4.15 4.40
C SER A 13 -19.71 -5.38 4.99
N HIS A 14 -20.50 -6.39 5.33
CA HIS A 14 -20.03 -7.68 5.83
C HIS A 14 -20.02 -8.77 4.74
N HIS A 15 -20.99 -8.73 3.82
CA HIS A 15 -21.15 -9.70 2.73
C HIS A 15 -21.54 -9.00 1.41
N PRO A 16 -20.57 -8.67 0.54
CA PRO A 16 -19.13 -8.91 0.69
C PRO A 16 -18.49 -7.96 1.72
N PRO A 17 -17.36 -8.34 2.34
CA PRO A 17 -16.65 -7.47 3.27
C PRO A 17 -16.04 -6.28 2.53
N VAL A 18 -16.37 -5.07 2.95
CA VAL A 18 -15.85 -3.82 2.38
C VAL A 18 -15.54 -2.85 3.50
N SER A 19 -14.32 -2.31 3.49
CA SER A 19 -13.87 -1.31 4.46
C SER A 19 -13.31 -0.08 3.78
N TYR A 20 -13.60 1.08 4.33
CA TYR A 20 -13.08 2.38 3.91
C TYR A 20 -12.09 2.92 4.94
N ILE A 21 -11.13 3.68 4.44
CA ILE A 21 -10.19 4.44 5.24
C ILE A 21 -10.12 5.88 4.72
N LEU A 22 -10.03 6.81 5.66
CA LEU A 22 -9.75 8.22 5.43
C LEU A 22 -8.65 8.65 6.40
N MET A 23 -7.57 9.21 5.87
CA MET A 23 -6.55 9.90 6.65
C MET A 23 -6.44 11.33 6.18
N GLU A 24 -6.43 12.25 7.13
CA GLU A 24 -6.25 13.68 6.89
C GLU A 24 -4.96 14.10 7.58
N GLY A 25 -3.94 14.42 6.79
CA GLY A 25 -2.63 14.79 7.28
C GLY A 25 -2.66 16.13 8.03
N PRO A 26 -1.66 16.41 8.89
CA PRO A 26 -1.64 17.63 9.67
C PRO A 26 -1.66 18.86 8.79
N ASN A 27 -2.37 19.90 9.23
CA ASN A 27 -2.51 21.17 8.52
C ASN A 27 -2.97 21.02 7.05
N ASN A 28 -3.78 20.00 6.76
CA ASN A 28 -4.26 19.67 5.42
C ASN A 28 -3.12 19.38 4.40
N LEU A 29 -1.96 18.89 4.86
CA LEU A 29 -0.82 18.62 3.98
C LEU A 29 -1.11 17.54 2.92
N TYR A 30 -1.97 16.58 3.25
CA TYR A 30 -2.45 15.57 2.31
C TYR A 30 -3.77 14.98 2.80
N ARG A 31 -4.51 14.35 1.88
CA ARG A 31 -5.65 13.50 2.19
C ARG A 31 -5.47 12.15 1.54
N PHE A 32 -5.37 11.11 2.35
CA PHE A 32 -5.37 9.73 1.87
C PHE A 32 -6.75 9.11 2.06
N SER A 33 -7.29 8.45 1.05
CA SER A 33 -8.58 7.77 1.15
C SER A 33 -8.64 6.58 0.23
N GLY A 34 -9.44 5.58 0.60
CA GLY A 34 -9.66 4.44 -0.27
C GLY A 34 -10.57 3.42 0.36
N TYR A 35 -10.82 2.36 -0.40
CA TYR A 35 -11.50 1.19 0.12
C TYR A 35 -10.79 -0.08 -0.33
N SER A 36 -11.06 -1.14 0.40
CA SER A 36 -10.64 -2.48 0.05
C SER A 36 -11.79 -3.44 0.24
N ASP A 37 -11.94 -4.33 -0.72
CA ASP A 37 -12.71 -5.56 -0.63
C ASP A 37 -11.75 -6.73 -0.85
N PHE A 38 -12.15 -7.94 -0.48
CA PHE A 38 -11.31 -9.11 -0.72
C PHE A 38 -12.12 -10.34 -1.12
N ALA A 39 -11.58 -11.09 -2.07
CA ALA A 39 -12.03 -12.43 -2.41
C ALA A 39 -10.98 -13.47 -1.97
N ILE A 40 -11.44 -14.55 -1.33
CA ILE A 40 -10.56 -15.57 -0.74
C ILE A 40 -10.50 -16.78 -1.66
N LYS A 41 -9.28 -17.26 -1.94
CA LYS A 41 -9.02 -18.55 -2.60
C LYS A 41 -8.17 -19.43 -1.69
N ALA A 42 -8.77 -20.50 -1.17
CA ALA A 42 -8.09 -21.46 -0.33
C ALA A 42 -7.53 -22.63 -1.16
N TRP A 43 -6.33 -23.09 -0.79
CA TRP A 43 -5.63 -24.23 -1.34
C TRP A 43 -5.18 -25.14 -0.20
N ILE A 44 -4.70 -26.34 -0.55
CA ILE A 44 -4.31 -27.37 0.45
C ILE A 44 -3.34 -26.84 1.50
N ASN A 45 -2.35 -26.02 1.13
CA ASN A 45 -1.36 -25.48 2.07
C ASN A 45 -1.12 -23.97 1.88
N SER A 46 -2.10 -23.24 1.33
CA SER A 46 -2.02 -21.79 1.21
C SER A 46 -3.38 -21.14 1.04
N ILE A 47 -3.49 -19.87 1.40
CA ILE A 47 -4.63 -19.00 1.11
C ILE A 47 -4.13 -17.82 0.27
N THR A 48 -4.89 -17.43 -0.74
CA THR A 48 -4.67 -16.23 -1.54
C THR A 48 -5.84 -15.28 -1.34
N LEU A 49 -5.55 -14.01 -1.08
CA LEU A 49 -6.55 -12.95 -1.06
C LEU A 49 -6.38 -12.11 -2.32
N ASP A 50 -7.43 -12.08 -3.11
CA ASP A 50 -7.58 -11.11 -4.17
C ASP A 50 -8.14 -9.82 -3.56
N VAL A 51 -7.28 -8.82 -3.31
CA VAL A 51 -7.63 -7.52 -2.74
C VAL A 51 -8.08 -6.57 -3.84
N GLY A 52 -9.37 -6.25 -3.82
CA GLY A 52 -9.99 -5.25 -4.68
C GLY A 52 -9.92 -3.83 -4.11
N GLY A 53 -10.57 -2.91 -4.78
CA GLY A 53 -10.65 -1.50 -4.40
C GLY A 53 -9.50 -0.63 -4.87
N VAL A 54 -9.59 0.65 -4.51
CA VAL A 54 -8.73 1.73 -4.98
C VAL A 54 -8.35 2.62 -3.81
N LYS A 55 -7.10 3.07 -3.80
CA LYS A 55 -6.55 4.04 -2.84
C LYS A 55 -6.10 5.29 -3.56
N LYS A 56 -6.06 6.38 -2.83
CA LYS A 56 -5.79 7.69 -3.38
C LYS A 56 -5.13 8.59 -2.35
N VAL A 57 -4.14 9.36 -2.78
CA VAL A 57 -3.60 10.49 -2.01
C VAL A 57 -3.75 11.78 -2.80
N ALA A 58 -4.32 12.80 -2.17
CA ALA A 58 -4.53 14.12 -2.76
C ALA A 58 -3.74 15.17 -1.98
N PHE A 59 -3.20 16.15 -2.70
CA PHE A 59 -2.34 17.21 -2.17
C PHE A 59 -2.95 18.62 -2.42
N PRO A 60 -2.59 19.65 -1.62
CA PRO A 60 -3.13 21.00 -1.74
C PRO A 60 -2.93 21.68 -3.09
N ASP A 61 -1.90 21.28 -3.84
CA ASP A 61 -1.63 21.79 -5.18
C ASP A 61 -2.60 21.21 -6.24
N GLY A 62 -3.53 20.35 -5.84
CA GLY A 62 -4.48 19.66 -6.71
C GLY A 62 -3.92 18.38 -7.35
N THR A 63 -2.70 17.97 -7.01
CA THR A 63 -2.15 16.67 -7.43
C THR A 63 -2.88 15.55 -6.71
N GLU A 64 -3.21 14.49 -7.46
CA GLU A 64 -3.92 13.32 -6.96
C GLU A 64 -3.30 12.06 -7.56
N ILE A 65 -2.85 11.16 -6.69
CA ILE A 65 -2.25 9.89 -7.07
C ILE A 65 -3.21 8.77 -6.65
N GLU A 66 -3.81 8.12 -7.65
CA GLU A 66 -4.66 6.94 -7.46
C GLU A 66 -3.83 5.67 -7.65
N PHE A 67 -4.08 4.62 -6.86
CA PHE A 67 -3.40 3.35 -7.01
C PHE A 67 -4.22 2.12 -6.62
N THR A 68 -3.93 1.01 -7.29
CA THR A 68 -4.55 -0.31 -7.03
C THR A 68 -3.91 -1.00 -5.82
N ASN A 69 -4.57 -2.01 -5.27
CA ASN A 69 -3.99 -2.82 -4.20
C ASN A 69 -3.10 -3.95 -4.73
N GLN A 70 -2.10 -4.33 -3.94
CA GLN A 70 -1.40 -5.60 -4.08
C GLN A 70 -2.28 -6.77 -3.65
N GLN A 71 -1.82 -8.00 -3.95
CA GLN A 71 -2.47 -9.24 -3.55
C GLN A 71 -1.73 -9.89 -2.38
N ASP A 72 -2.41 -10.74 -1.62
CA ASP A 72 -1.84 -11.40 -0.45
C ASP A 72 -1.83 -12.91 -0.57
N ARG A 73 -0.74 -13.53 -0.12
CA ARG A 73 -0.65 -14.97 0.01
C ARG A 73 -0.19 -15.34 1.41
N PHE A 74 -0.97 -16.22 2.04
CA PHE A 74 -0.57 -16.94 3.24
C PHE A 74 -0.13 -18.34 2.80
N GLY A 75 1.16 -18.66 2.90
CA GLY A 75 1.71 -19.96 2.57
C GLY A 75 1.97 -20.79 3.81
N ASN A 76 2.03 -22.11 3.65
CA ASN A 76 2.26 -23.07 4.73
C ASN A 76 1.19 -22.97 5.83
N THR A 77 -0.07 -22.81 5.44
CA THR A 77 -1.19 -22.67 6.38
C THR A 77 -1.49 -23.95 7.16
N LEU A 78 -1.03 -25.12 6.70
CA LEU A 78 -1.16 -26.41 7.38
C LEU A 78 0.19 -27.07 7.69
N LEU A 79 1.16 -27.02 6.77
CA LEU A 79 2.45 -27.72 6.87
C LEU A 79 3.62 -26.76 6.69
N GLY A 80 4.54 -26.77 7.65
CA GLY A 80 5.71 -25.89 7.70
C GLY A 80 5.43 -24.58 8.44
N THR A 81 6.37 -23.64 8.38
CA THR A 81 6.21 -22.31 9.00
C THR A 81 5.31 -21.43 8.14
N CYS A 82 4.16 -21.04 8.71
CA CYS A 82 3.23 -20.10 8.09
C CYS A 82 3.95 -18.78 7.75
N HIS A 83 3.72 -18.26 6.56
CA HIS A 83 4.27 -16.98 6.13
C HIS A 83 3.24 -16.19 5.33
N HIS A 84 3.35 -14.87 5.41
CA HIS A 84 2.57 -13.92 4.63
C HIS A 84 3.48 -13.25 3.59
N GLN A 85 2.96 -13.07 2.38
CA GLN A 85 3.66 -12.45 1.27
C GLN A 85 2.71 -11.53 0.51
N HIS A 86 3.17 -10.31 0.25
CA HIS A 86 2.57 -9.43 -0.74
C HIS A 86 3.08 -9.78 -2.14
N PHE A 87 2.19 -9.79 -3.13
CA PHE A 87 2.56 -10.07 -4.50
C PHE A 87 1.63 -9.37 -5.50
N GLY A 88 2.01 -9.42 -6.78
CA GLY A 88 1.21 -8.89 -7.87
C GLY A 88 1.66 -7.51 -8.31
N LYS A 89 0.78 -6.77 -8.98
CA LYS A 89 1.11 -5.50 -9.62
C LYS A 89 0.33 -4.36 -9.01
N ILE A 90 1.03 -3.28 -8.71
CA ILE A 90 0.43 -2.01 -8.29
C ILE A 90 0.63 -1.03 -9.44
N LYS A 91 -0.47 -0.38 -9.84
CA LYS A 91 -0.43 0.75 -10.77
C LYS A 91 -0.76 2.02 -10.01
N PHE A 92 0.07 3.05 -10.19
CA PHE A 92 -0.15 4.42 -9.73
C PHE A 92 -0.52 5.29 -10.93
N THR A 93 -1.41 6.25 -10.74
CA THR A 93 -1.84 7.19 -11.79
C THR A 93 -1.97 8.58 -11.21
N ASP A 94 -1.20 9.51 -11.76
CA ASP A 94 -1.30 10.95 -11.54
C ASP A 94 -1.72 11.59 -12.86
N LYS A 95 -3.01 11.91 -12.96
CA LYS A 95 -3.60 12.45 -14.19
C LYS A 95 -3.19 13.89 -14.45
N LYS A 96 -2.92 14.68 -13.40
CA LYS A 96 -2.58 16.09 -13.53
C LYS A 96 -1.20 16.25 -14.17
N ASN A 97 -0.26 15.41 -13.77
CA ASN A 97 1.13 15.47 -14.24
C ASN A 97 1.44 14.44 -15.34
N ASN A 98 0.43 13.72 -15.86
CA ASN A 98 0.59 12.67 -16.87
C ASN A 98 1.57 11.56 -16.47
N LEU A 99 1.66 11.23 -15.18
CA LEU A 99 2.56 10.20 -14.65
C LEU A 99 1.82 8.88 -14.37
N MET A 100 2.48 7.77 -14.70
CA MET A 100 2.07 6.43 -14.30
C MET A 100 3.23 5.69 -13.63
N GLY A 101 2.97 5.16 -12.44
CA GLY A 101 3.92 4.31 -11.73
C GLY A 101 3.53 2.84 -11.83
N HIS A 102 4.51 1.96 -11.98
CA HIS A 102 4.31 0.53 -12.06
C HIS A 102 5.20 -0.16 -11.05
N ILE A 103 4.63 -1.02 -10.21
CA ILE A 103 5.38 -1.92 -9.32
C ILE A 103 4.92 -3.34 -9.61
N ASP A 104 5.88 -4.25 -9.78
CA ASP A 104 5.68 -5.68 -9.61
C ASP A 104 6.30 -6.08 -8.28
N MET A 105 5.69 -7.01 -7.54
CA MET A 105 6.18 -7.45 -6.24
C MET A 105 5.98 -8.94 -6.01
N GLY A 106 6.87 -9.50 -5.19
CA GLY A 106 6.79 -10.88 -4.76
C GLY A 106 7.76 -11.80 -5.50
N TYR A 107 7.25 -12.62 -6.42
CA TYR A 107 8.03 -13.70 -7.06
C TYR A 107 9.01 -13.20 -8.12
N MET A 108 10.12 -12.61 -7.67
CA MET A 108 11.20 -12.15 -8.54
C MET A 108 12.36 -13.14 -8.57
N LYS A 109 12.85 -13.43 -9.78
CA LYS A 109 13.89 -14.43 -10.00
C LYS A 109 15.19 -14.01 -9.28
N LYS A 110 15.71 -14.90 -8.42
CA LYS A 110 16.94 -14.68 -7.61
C LYS A 110 16.84 -13.50 -6.62
N LYS A 111 15.62 -13.11 -6.22
CA LYS A 111 15.38 -12.10 -5.20
C LYS A 111 14.62 -12.71 -4.03
N SER A 112 14.61 -12.00 -2.90
CA SER A 112 13.79 -12.36 -1.75
C SER A 112 12.29 -12.20 -2.06
N LYS A 113 11.43 -12.87 -1.28
CA LYS A 113 9.98 -12.90 -1.50
C LYS A 113 9.28 -11.55 -1.26
N ASP A 114 9.96 -10.65 -0.57
CA ASP A 114 9.53 -9.31 -0.19
C ASP A 114 10.07 -8.22 -1.12
N TYR A 115 10.71 -8.62 -2.22
CA TYR A 115 11.30 -7.72 -3.18
C TYR A 115 10.27 -7.18 -4.17
N PHE A 116 10.51 -5.96 -4.64
CA PHE A 116 9.73 -5.30 -5.67
C PHE A 116 10.64 -4.53 -6.64
N GLU A 117 10.15 -4.36 -7.87
CA GLU A 117 10.79 -3.62 -8.97
C GLU A 117 9.70 -2.89 -9.75
N GLY A 118 10.06 -1.78 -10.35
CA GLY A 118 9.12 -0.85 -10.94
C GLY A 118 9.78 0.25 -11.75
N TYR A 119 8.95 1.06 -12.39
CA TYR A 119 9.34 2.18 -13.23
C TYR A 119 8.23 3.25 -13.24
N ILE A 120 8.58 4.45 -13.71
CA ILE A 120 7.64 5.57 -13.87
C ILE A 120 7.66 6.02 -15.32
N GLU A 121 6.48 6.22 -15.89
CA GLU A 121 6.26 6.81 -17.20
C GLU A 121 5.66 8.22 -17.09
N GLU A 122 6.07 9.10 -17.99
CA GLU A 122 5.45 10.39 -18.28
C GLU A 122 5.01 10.37 -19.74
N GLU A 123 3.71 10.56 -20.01
CA GLU A 123 3.17 10.53 -21.38
C GLU A 123 3.56 9.26 -22.18
N GLY A 124 3.65 8.12 -21.48
CA GLY A 124 4.04 6.82 -22.06
C GLY A 124 5.55 6.65 -22.32
N ARG A 125 6.39 7.59 -21.88
CA ARG A 125 7.85 7.48 -21.93
C ARG A 125 8.38 7.18 -20.53
N VAL A 126 9.25 6.18 -20.41
CA VAL A 126 9.87 5.86 -19.11
C VAL A 126 10.83 6.98 -18.71
N VAL A 127 10.50 7.68 -17.61
CA VAL A 127 11.28 8.78 -17.02
C VAL A 127 12.07 8.35 -15.78
N CYS A 128 11.68 7.25 -15.15
CA CYS A 128 12.45 6.59 -14.09
C CYS A 128 12.56 5.10 -14.43
N GLN A 129 13.78 4.62 -14.64
CA GLN A 129 14.02 3.25 -15.10
C GLN A 129 14.04 2.25 -13.94
N SER A 130 14.43 2.69 -12.75
CA SER A 130 14.71 1.79 -11.66
C SER A 130 14.08 2.27 -10.36
N PHE A 131 12.91 1.75 -10.03
CA PHE A 131 12.28 1.88 -8.73
C PHE A 131 12.26 0.49 -8.09
N TYR A 132 13.03 0.22 -7.04
CA TYR A 132 13.13 -1.12 -6.48
C TYR A 132 13.39 -1.12 -4.98
N GLY A 133 13.20 -2.28 -4.36
CA GLY A 133 13.51 -2.43 -2.95
C GLY A 133 12.91 -3.66 -2.33
N ASN A 134 12.80 -3.60 -1.02
CA ASN A 134 12.18 -4.61 -0.19
C ASN A 134 11.09 -3.93 0.62
N TYR A 135 9.83 -4.39 0.50
CA TYR A 135 8.69 -3.71 1.12
C TYR A 135 8.71 -3.76 2.66
N MET A 136 9.60 -4.56 3.25
CA MET A 136 9.86 -4.62 4.69
C MET A 136 11.04 -3.74 5.13
N GLY A 137 11.75 -3.08 4.21
CA GLY A 137 13.06 -2.51 4.49
C GLY A 137 13.33 -1.17 3.84
N TYR A 138 13.42 -1.12 2.51
CA TYR A 138 13.94 0.06 1.82
C TYR A 138 13.37 0.21 0.41
N CYS A 139 13.50 1.42 -0.13
CA CYS A 139 13.26 1.74 -1.54
C CYS A 139 14.40 2.61 -2.09
N ASP A 140 14.93 2.17 -3.23
CA ASP A 140 15.87 2.91 -4.05
C ASP A 140 15.20 3.36 -5.35
N VAL A 141 15.52 4.57 -5.81
CA VAL A 141 15.08 5.11 -7.09
C VAL A 141 16.32 5.61 -7.85
N ASP A 142 16.54 5.06 -9.04
CA ASP A 142 17.71 5.28 -9.90
C ASP A 142 19.04 5.22 -9.13
N GLY A 143 19.15 4.22 -8.23
CA GLY A 143 20.34 3.94 -7.43
C GLY A 143 20.52 4.82 -6.19
N LYS A 144 19.58 5.73 -5.90
CA LYS A 144 19.59 6.56 -4.68
C LYS A 144 18.57 6.00 -3.66
N ARG A 145 18.97 5.90 -2.38
CA ARG A 145 18.06 5.56 -1.27
C ARG A 145 17.03 6.68 -1.05
N TYR A 146 15.74 6.35 -1.18
CA TYR A 146 14.63 7.27 -0.91
C TYR A 146 13.87 6.93 0.37
N PHE A 147 13.83 5.66 0.74
CA PHE A 147 13.17 5.20 1.96
C PHE A 147 13.98 4.11 2.63
N ASP A 148 14.10 4.17 3.96
CA ASP A 148 14.65 3.11 4.80
C ASP A 148 13.88 3.06 6.11
N VAL A 149 13.26 1.91 6.42
CA VAL A 149 12.46 1.72 7.63
C VAL A 149 13.26 1.99 8.92
N ARG A 150 14.59 1.85 8.87
CA ARG A 150 15.49 2.07 10.02
C ARG A 150 15.69 3.55 10.32
N GLU A 151 15.31 4.42 9.40
CA GLU A 151 15.46 5.88 9.50
C GLU A 151 14.12 6.57 9.75
N MET A 152 13.01 5.83 9.83
CA MET A 152 11.66 6.39 9.97
C MET A 152 11.23 6.56 11.43
N ASP A 153 10.58 7.68 11.72
CA ASP A 153 9.84 7.90 12.95
C ASP A 153 8.46 7.23 12.87
N ASN A 154 8.09 6.50 13.92
CA ASN A 154 6.76 5.90 14.05
C ASN A 154 5.92 6.72 15.02
N TYR A 155 4.81 7.29 14.53
CA TYR A 155 3.90 8.07 15.36
C TYR A 155 2.83 7.20 16.01
N THR A 156 2.54 7.50 17.27
CA THR A 156 1.47 6.81 18.01
C THR A 156 0.09 7.31 17.55
N LEU A 157 -0.85 6.37 17.39
CA LEU A 157 -2.27 6.69 17.20
C LEU A 157 -2.96 6.81 18.54
N TYR A 158 -3.67 7.91 18.75
CA TYR A 158 -4.52 8.14 19.91
C TYR A 158 -5.99 8.07 19.48
N PRO A 159 -6.87 7.43 20.27
CA PRO A 159 -8.30 7.53 20.06
C PRO A 159 -8.74 9.00 20.05
N LEU A 160 -9.62 9.38 19.12
CA LEU A 160 -10.21 10.73 19.08
C LEU A 160 -11.09 11.01 20.31
N HIS A 161 -11.64 9.95 20.90
CA HIS A 161 -12.38 9.98 22.15
C HIS A 161 -11.86 8.87 23.05
N GLU A 162 -11.46 9.21 24.28
CA GLU A 162 -11.46 8.21 25.34
C GLU A 162 -12.92 7.83 25.55
N GLU A 163 -13.27 6.55 25.37
CA GLU A 163 -14.56 6.07 25.85
C GLU A 163 -14.59 6.31 27.36
N SER A 164 -15.34 7.34 27.78
CA SER A 164 -15.75 7.47 29.17
C SER A 164 -16.55 6.21 29.47
N LYS A 165 -15.91 5.22 30.12
CA LYS A 165 -16.60 4.06 30.66
C LYS A 165 -17.69 4.58 31.60
N GLN A 166 -18.94 4.51 31.17
CA GLN A 166 -20.10 4.57 32.06
C GLN A 166 -20.27 3.22 32.75
#